data_AF-A0A950TYG4-F1
#
_entry.id   AF-A0A950TYG4-F1
#
_cell.length_a   1.000
_cell.length_b   1.000
_cell.length_c   1.000
_cell.angle_alpha   90.00
_cell.angle_beta   90.00
_cell.angle_gamma   90.00
#
_symmetry.space_group_name_H-M   'P 1'
#
loop_
_entity.id
_entity.type
_entity.pdbx_description
1 polymer ?
#
loop_
_entity_poly.entity_id
_entity_poly.type
_entity_poly.pdbx_seq_one_letter_code
_entity_poly.pdbx_strand_id
1 'polypeptide(L)' 'MLFETPLPSGVNGVPRSYQVDGKQFIAVQSGWVSMRRVCNFRLNLVRLGEYPEVSQGGSIWVFAVE' A
#
# COMPACT_ATOMS: atom_id res chain seq x y z
N MET A 1 -4.31 17.40 -1.05
CA MET A 1 -4.57 15.98 -1.37
C MET A 1 -5.70 15.93 -2.37
N LEU A 2 -5.57 15.20 -3.49
CA LEU A 2 -6.59 15.17 -4.56
C LEU A 2 -7.37 13.85 -4.61
N PHE A 3 -6.74 12.74 -4.23
CA PHE A 3 -7.35 11.42 -4.18
C PHE A 3 -6.60 10.57 -3.16
N GLU A 4 -7.35 9.81 -2.36
CA GLU A 4 -6.84 8.77 -1.48
C GLU A 4 -7.92 7.68 -1.35
N THR A 5 -7.50 6.45 -1.13
CA THR A 5 -8.42 5.32 -0.92
C THR A 5 -7.78 4.30 0.02
N PRO A 6 -8.52 3.76 1.00
CA PRO A 6 -8.00 2.73 1.87
C PRO A 6 -7.81 1.43 1.09
N LEU A 7 -6.62 0.84 1.22
CA LEU A 7 -6.31 -0.48 0.70
C LEU A 7 -6.38 -1.53 1.83
N PRO A 8 -6.62 -2.82 1.52
CA PRO A 8 -6.74 -3.86 2.54
C PRO A 8 -5.47 -4.10 3.39
N SER A 9 -4.33 -3.59 2.94
CA SER A 9 -3.01 -3.76 3.54
C SER A 9 -2.07 -2.61 3.13
N GLY A 10 -0.92 -2.48 3.77
CA GLY A 10 0.04 -1.41 3.48
C GLY A 10 0.70 -1.54 2.11
N VAL A 11 0.94 -0.38 1.47
CA VAL A 11 1.61 -0.29 0.16
C VAL A 11 3.13 -0.37 0.34
N ASN A 12 3.75 -1.31 -0.36
CA ASN A 12 5.20 -1.56 -0.25
C ASN A 12 5.97 -1.41 -1.55
N GLY A 13 5.28 -1.47 -2.69
CA GLY A 13 5.85 -1.28 -4.01
C GLY A 13 5.62 0.14 -4.50
N VAL A 14 6.42 0.55 -5.48
CA VAL A 14 6.19 1.79 -6.22
C VAL A 14 4.99 1.58 -7.15
N PRO A 15 3.96 2.45 -7.14
CA PRO A 15 2.89 2.41 -8.11
C PRO A 15 3.42 2.43 -9.56
N ARG A 16 2.75 1.71 -10.46
CA ARG A 16 3.12 1.65 -11.88
C ARG A 16 1.98 2.11 -12.76
N SER A 17 2.28 2.94 -13.75
CA SER A 17 1.34 3.33 -14.80
C SER A 17 1.53 2.49 -16.05
N TYR A 18 0.43 2.17 -16.74
CA TYR A 18 0.42 1.52 -18.04
C TYR A 18 -0.85 1.90 -18.82
N GLN A 19 -0.91 1.55 -20.10
CA GLN A 19 -2.05 1.84 -20.96
C GLN A 19 -2.47 0.57 -21.69
N VAL A 20 -3.78 0.34 -21.80
CA VAL A 20 -4.39 -0.74 -22.59
C VAL A 20 -5.54 -0.14 -23.37
N ASP A 21 -5.57 -0.35 -24.69
CA ASP A 21 -6.64 0.12 -25.58
C ASP A 21 -7.00 1.61 -25.41
N GLY A 22 -5.99 2.46 -25.27
CA GLY A 22 -6.18 3.90 -25.10
C GLY A 22 -6.51 4.32 -23.65
N LYS A 23 -6.88 3.41 -22.75
CA LYS A 23 -7.20 3.70 -21.35
C LYS A 23 -5.97 3.58 -20.46
N GLN A 24 -5.71 4.61 -19.65
CA GLN A 24 -4.59 4.65 -18.70
C GLN A 24 -4.97 4.01 -17.36
N PHE A 25 -4.06 3.23 -16.80
CA PHE A 25 -4.23 2.51 -15.54
C PHE A 25 -3.06 2.77 -14.60
N ILE A 26 -3.34 2.73 -13.30
CA ILE A 26 -2.35 2.75 -12.21
C ILE A 26 -2.49 1.47 -11.40
N ALA A 27 -1.45 0.63 -11.38
CA ALA A 27 -1.37 -0.55 -10.53
C ALA A 27 -0.59 -0.27 -9.24
N VAL A 28 -1.15 -0.71 -8.12
CA VAL A 28 -0.59 -0.57 -6.78
C VAL A 28 -0.54 -1.92 -6.08
N GLN A 29 0.62 -2.30 -5.57
CA GLN A 29 0.77 -3.49 -4.73
C GLN A 29 0.46 -3.15 -3.27
N SER A 30 -0.61 -3.74 -2.75
CA SER A 30 -1.01 -3.71 -1.35
C SER A 30 -0.65 -5.03 -0.69
N GLY A 31 0.27 -5.00 0.26
CA GLY A 31 0.68 -6.21 0.96
C GLY A 31 1.82 -6.01 1.94
N TRP A 32 1.48 -5.84 3.21
CA TRP A 32 2.41 -5.70 4.33
C TRP A 32 2.99 -7.06 4.74
N VAL A 33 4.26 -7.28 4.40
CA VAL A 33 4.95 -8.55 4.69
C VAL A 33 5.38 -8.65 6.16
N SER A 34 5.63 -9.88 6.63
CA SER A 34 6.00 -10.19 8.02
C SER A 34 7.19 -9.36 8.52
N MET A 35 8.27 -9.25 7.73
CA MET A 35 9.44 -8.46 8.14
C MET A 35 9.09 -6.98 8.33
N ARG A 36 8.22 -6.40 7.50
CA ARG A 36 7.78 -5.01 7.66
C ARG A 36 6.89 -4.83 8.88
N ARG A 37 6.02 -5.78 9.20
CA ARG A 37 5.24 -5.78 10.45
C ARG A 37 6.16 -5.80 11.67
N VAL A 38 7.20 -6.65 11.66
CA VAL A 38 8.20 -6.73 12.75
C VAL A 38 8.99 -5.42 12.87
N CYS A 39 9.45 -4.84 11.77
CA CYS A 39 10.11 -3.53 11.80
C CYS A 39 9.18 -2.43 12.35
N ASN A 40 7.93 -2.37 11.91
CA ASN A 40 6.96 -1.39 12.42
C ASN A 40 6.72 -1.57 13.92
N PHE A 41 6.55 -2.81 14.38
CA PHE A 41 6.39 -3.11 15.79
C PHE A 41 7.60 -2.64 16.61
N ARG A 42 8.82 -2.94 16.16
CA ARG A 42 10.05 -2.49 16.84
C ARG A 42 10.18 -0.96 16.89
N LEU A 43 9.80 -0.26 15.82
CA LEU A 43 9.77 1.20 15.82
C LEU A 43 8.72 1.74 16.79
N ASN A 44 7.56 1.08 16.89
CA ASN A 44 6.52 1.46 17.83
C ASN A 44 6.96 1.28 19.30
N LEU A 45 7.86 0.34 19.59
CA LEU A 45 8.41 0.18 20.96
C LEU A 45 9.29 1.36 21.38
N VAL A 46 9.97 2.02 20.44
CA VAL A 46 10.82 3.19 20.74
C VAL A 46 10.08 4.51 20.62
N ARG A 47 9.01 4.56 19.81
CA ARG A 47 8.11 5.71 19.66
C ARG A 47 6.67 5.25 19.67
N LEU A 48 6.12 5.12 20.87
CA LEU A 48 4.79 4.59 21.12
C LEU A 48 3.72 5.44 20.42
N GLY A 49 2.94 4.79 19.56
CA GLY A 49 1.80 5.38 18.84
C GLY A 49 2.14 5.97 17.48
N GLU A 50 3.42 6.17 17.14
CA GLU A 50 3.82 6.72 15.83
C GLU A 50 3.76 5.68 14.71
N TYR A 51 3.84 4.38 15.05
CA TYR A 51 3.90 3.29 14.08
C TYR A 51 2.78 2.27 14.33
N PRO A 52 1.54 2.57 13.91
CA PRO A 52 0.40 1.69 14.13
C PRO A 52 0.57 0.34 13.42
N GLU A 53 -0.17 -0.66 13.90
CA GLU A 53 -0.20 -1.96 13.27
C GLU A 53 -0.85 -1.88 11.88
N VAL A 54 -0.17 -2.45 10.88
CA VAL A 54 -0.66 -2.55 9.51
C VAL A 54 -0.99 -4.00 9.22
N SER A 55 -2.22 -4.24 8.71
CA SER A 55 -2.69 -5.56 8.32
C SER A 55 -1.77 -6.20 7.29
N GLN A 56 -1.49 -7.49 7.45
CA GLN A 56 -0.78 -8.25 6.42
C GLN A 56 -1.72 -8.63 5.28
N GLY A 57 -1.18 -8.83 4.09
CA GLY A 57 -1.96 -9.23 2.93
C GLY A 57 -1.14 -9.26 1.64
N GLY A 58 -1.83 -9.49 0.53
CA GLY A 58 -1.25 -9.46 -0.81
C GLY A 58 -2.35 -9.29 -1.86
N SER A 59 -2.37 -8.14 -2.52
CA SER A 59 -3.30 -7.81 -3.60
C SER A 59 -2.69 -6.76 -4.54
N ILE A 60 -3.13 -6.78 -5.81
CA ILE A 60 -2.86 -5.71 -6.77
C ILE A 60 -4.17 -4.96 -6.99
N TRP A 61 -4.13 -3.65 -6.79
CA TRP A 61 -5.25 -2.75 -7.04
C TRP A 61 -4.97 -1.93 -8.29
N VAL A 62 -5.95 -1.85 -9.18
CA VAL A 62 -5.84 -1.14 -10.45
C VAL A 62 -6.87 -0.03 -10.50
N PHE A 63 -6.41 1.20 -10.74
CA PHE A 63 -7.25 2.39 -10.83
C PHE A 63 -7.24 2.93 -12.26
N ALA A 64 -8.38 3.44 -12.70
CA ALA A 64 -8.53 4.22 -13.93
C ALA A 64 -9.67 5.22 -13.74
N VAL A 65 -9.66 6.30 -14.51
CA VAL A 65 -10.80 7.20 -14.62
C VAL A 65 -11.82 6.58 -15.58
N GLU A 66 -13.11 6.85 -15.38
CA GLU A 66 -14.16 6.46 -16.34
C GLU A 66 -14.02 7.21 -17.66
#